data_AF-A0AAE1I2P8-F1
#
_entry.id   AF-A0AAE1I2P8-F1
#
_cell.length_a   1.000
_cell.length_b   1.000
_cell.length_c   1.000
_cell.angle_alpha   90.00
_cell.angle_beta   90.00
_cell.angle_gamma   90.00
#
_symmetry.space_group_name_H-M   'P 1'
#
loop_
_entity.id
_entity.type
_entity.pdbx_description
1 polymer ?
#
loop_
_entity_poly.entity_id
_entity_poly.type
_entity_poly.pdbx_seq_one_letter_code
_entity_poly.pdbx_strand_id
1 'polypeptide(L)' 'MHRNIFLCGAFLFLLVCSYEATSVEPYCPRFCNKNLEPVCTRQRDGVLRQFSNDCVRRMYNCENSTCYEVLWNGPCYIQH' A
#
# COMPACT_ATOMS: atom_id res chain seq x y z
N MET A 1 -6.04 31.34 -3.69
CA MET A 1 -6.02 31.84 -5.09
C MET A 1 -5.34 30.79 -5.95
N HIS A 2 -6.10 29.86 -6.55
CA HIS A 2 -5.56 29.01 -7.61
C HIS A 2 -6.58 28.97 -8.73
N ARG A 3 -6.12 29.33 -9.93
CA ARG A 3 -6.88 29.77 -11.09
C ARG A 3 -6.48 28.85 -12.23
N ASN A 4 -7.46 28.17 -12.86
CA ASN A 4 -7.43 27.60 -14.21
C ASN A 4 -6.35 26.54 -14.51
N ILE A 5 -6.47 25.55 -15.40
CA ILE A 5 -7.47 25.03 -16.34
C ILE A 5 -6.75 23.81 -16.98
N PHE A 6 -7.39 22.67 -17.22
CA PHE A 6 -7.01 21.77 -18.33
C PHE A 6 -8.20 20.88 -18.67
N LEU A 7 -8.82 21.23 -19.79
CA LEU A 7 -9.93 20.59 -20.46
C LEU A 7 -9.42 19.35 -21.19
N CYS A 8 -10.00 18.18 -20.90
CA CYS A 8 -10.02 17.06 -21.83
C CYS A 8 -11.35 16.33 -21.67
N GLY A 9 -12.31 16.64 -22.54
CA GLY A 9 -13.62 15.99 -22.55
C GLY A 9 -14.73 16.91 -23.04
N ALA A 10 -14.79 17.15 -24.36
CA ALA A 10 -15.93 17.78 -25.00
C ALA A 10 -17.07 16.76 -25.15
N PHE A 11 -17.95 16.68 -24.15
CA PHE A 11 -19.31 16.15 -24.31
C PHE A 11 -20.27 17.03 -23.51
N LEU A 12 -21.10 17.76 -24.25
CA LEU A 12 -22.07 18.73 -23.76
C LEU A 12 -23.27 18.03 -23.13
N PHE A 13 -23.22 17.76 -21.83
CA PHE A 13 -24.32 17.91 -20.86
C PHE A 13 -23.67 17.86 -19.46
N LEU A 14 -23.94 18.90 -18.68
CA LEU A 14 -23.14 19.32 -17.53
C LEU A 14 -23.18 18.33 -16.36
N LEU A 15 -21.98 18.15 -15.78
CA LEU A 15 -21.67 17.49 -14.50
C LEU A 15 -21.52 15.96 -14.56
N VAL A 16 -20.52 15.56 -15.34
CA VAL A 16 -19.38 14.74 -14.89
C VAL A 16 -19.60 14.10 -13.51
N CYS A 17 -19.70 12.76 -13.53
CA CYS A 17 -19.68 11.91 -12.35
C CYS A 17 -18.81 12.53 -11.25
N SER A 18 -19.44 12.93 -10.16
CA SER A 18 -18.75 13.11 -8.88
C SER A 18 -18.17 11.75 -8.51
N TYR A 19 -17.01 11.44 -9.09
CA TYR A 19 -16.14 10.42 -8.53
C TYR A 19 -15.75 10.99 -7.17
N GLU A 20 -16.51 10.62 -6.15
CA GLU A 20 -15.98 10.65 -4.81
C GLU A 20 -14.85 9.63 -4.82
N ALA A 21 -13.64 10.07 -5.15
CA ALA A 21 -12.49 9.51 -4.47
C ALA A 21 -12.65 9.94 -3.01
N THR A 22 -13.55 9.26 -2.28
CA THR A 22 -13.58 9.30 -0.83
C THR A 22 -12.19 8.83 -0.44
N SER A 23 -11.31 9.76 -0.11
CA SER A 23 -10.01 9.44 0.48
C SER A 23 -10.32 8.90 1.86
N VAL A 24 -10.73 7.63 1.93
CA VAL A 24 -10.61 6.85 3.15
C VAL A 24 -9.11 6.85 3.40
N GLU A 25 -8.64 7.73 4.29
CA GLU A 25 -7.28 7.61 4.82
C GLU A 25 -7.12 6.13 5.19
N PRO A 26 -6.17 5.41 4.57
CA PRO A 26 -6.08 3.98 4.77
C PRO A 26 -5.82 3.73 6.25
N TYR A 27 -6.82 3.22 6.95
CA TYR A 27 -6.68 2.94 8.37
C TYR A 27 -5.66 1.82 8.53
N CYS A 28 -4.50 2.15 9.09
CA CYS A 28 -3.46 1.17 9.33
C CYS A 28 -3.94 0.12 10.35
N PRO A 29 -3.71 -1.18 10.10
CA PRO A 29 -4.00 -2.21 11.08
C PRO A 29 -3.29 -1.89 12.39
N ARG A 30 -4.03 -1.66 13.48
CA ARG A 30 -3.41 -1.34 14.78
C ARG A 30 -3.08 -2.54 15.63
N PHE A 31 -3.65 -3.69 15.29
CA PHE A 31 -3.47 -4.93 16.02
C PHE A 31 -3.16 -6.07 15.05
N CYS A 32 -2.08 -6.78 15.36
CA CYS A 32 -1.74 -8.03 14.71
C CYS A 32 -1.73 -9.15 15.74
N ASN A 33 -2.10 -10.36 15.30
CA ASN A 33 -1.90 -11.55 16.12
C ASN A 33 -0.39 -11.76 16.40
N LYS A 34 -0.10 -12.57 17.41
CA LYS A 34 1.28 -12.90 17.80
C LYS A 34 1.80 -14.17 17.10
N ASN A 35 1.14 -14.62 16.03
CA ASN A 35 1.59 -15.79 15.30
C ASN A 35 2.89 -15.47 14.57
N LEU A 36 3.87 -16.36 14.68
CA LEU A 36 5.15 -16.27 14.00
C LEU A 36 5.07 -17.06 12.69
N GLU A 37 4.72 -16.35 11.63
CA GLU A 37 4.60 -16.85 10.26
C GLU A 37 5.45 -15.96 9.36
N PRO A 38 6.79 -16.10 9.41
CA PRO A 38 7.68 -15.12 8.81
C PRO A 38 7.45 -14.99 7.31
N VAL A 39 7.53 -13.75 6.81
CA VAL A 39 7.43 -13.46 5.38
C VAL A 39 8.66 -12.71 4.91
N CYS A 40 9.25 -13.18 3.81
CA CYS A 40 10.34 -12.50 3.16
C CYS A 40 9.79 -11.54 2.13
N THR A 41 10.22 -10.28 2.22
CA THR A 41 9.68 -9.20 1.41
C THR A 41 10.79 -8.41 0.76
N ARG A 42 10.44 -7.68 -0.30
CA ARG A 42 11.34 -6.82 -1.05
C ARG A 42 10.69 -5.46 -1.29
N GLN A 43 11.46 -4.41 -1.09
CA GLN A 43 11.10 -3.04 -1.46
C GLN A 43 11.51 -2.74 -2.90
N ARG A 44 10.98 -1.66 -3.49
CA ARG A 44 11.26 -1.30 -4.90
C ARG A 44 12.75 -1.11 -5.24
N ASP A 45 13.55 -0.69 -4.27
CA ASP A 45 15.00 -0.53 -4.36
C ASP A 45 15.78 -1.85 -4.25
N GLY A 46 15.08 -2.97 -4.07
CA GLY A 46 15.67 -4.30 -3.93
C GLY A 46 16.02 -4.68 -2.49
N VAL A 47 15.79 -3.81 -1.50
CA VAL A 47 16.10 -4.11 -0.10
C VAL A 47 15.18 -5.23 0.39
N LEU A 48 15.80 -6.30 0.88
CA LEU A 48 15.09 -7.40 1.52
C LEU A 48 14.82 -7.10 2.98
N ARG A 49 13.61 -7.43 3.42
CA ARG A 49 13.24 -7.36 4.83
C ARG A 49 12.34 -8.52 5.19
N GLN A 50 12.60 -9.12 6.35
CA GLN A 50 11.73 -10.13 6.94
C GLN A 50 10.76 -9.46 7.93
N PHE A 51 9.50 -9.85 7.86
CA PHE A 51 8.50 -9.51 8.87
C PHE A 51 8.07 -10.76 9.62
N SER A 52 7.65 -10.60 10.87
CA SER A 52 7.21 -11.72 11.73
C SER A 52 5.94 -12.40 11.23
N ASN A 53 5.08 -11.64 10.56
CA ASN A 53 3.93 -12.12 9.80
C ASN A 53 3.45 -11.06 8.81
N ASP A 54 2.51 -11.44 7.93
CA ASP A 54 1.97 -10.56 6.89
C ASP A 54 1.18 -9.37 7.45
N CYS A 55 0.52 -9.52 8.62
CA CYS A 55 -0.17 -8.40 9.26
C CYS A 55 0.80 -7.30 9.66
N VAL A 56 1.93 -7.65 10.31
CA VAL A 56 2.96 -6.70 10.71
C VAL A 56 3.58 -6.00 9.49
N ARG A 57 3.76 -6.71 8.37
CA ARG A 57 4.19 -6.11 7.09
C ARG A 57 3.19 -5.06 6.60
N ARG A 58 1.89 -5.38 6.56
CA ARG A 58 0.84 -4.46 6.09
C ARG A 58 0.73 -3.22 6.99
N MET A 59 0.79 -3.41 8.31
CA MET A 59 0.85 -2.32 9.29
C MET A 59 2.05 -1.42 9.01
N TYR A 60 3.25 -2.00 8.91
CA TYR A 60 4.46 -1.25 8.62
C TYR A 60 4.38 -0.45 7.31
N ASN A 61 3.90 -1.09 6.24
CA ASN A 61 3.70 -0.44 4.94
C ASN A 61 2.77 0.77 5.04
N CYS A 62 1.68 0.62 5.78
CA CYS A 62 0.72 1.70 5.97
C CYS A 62 1.31 2.84 6.82
N GLU A 63 1.90 2.54 7.98
CA GLU A 63 2.41 3.55 8.91
C GLU A 63 3.61 4.33 8.35
N ASN A 64 4.44 3.69 7.54
CA ASN A 64 5.68 4.27 7.02
C ASN A 64 5.58 4.70 5.56
N SER A 65 4.39 4.60 4.94
CA SER A 65 4.20 4.84 3.51
C SER A 65 5.19 4.04 2.64
N THR A 66 5.50 2.79 3.02
CA THR A 66 6.40 1.89 2.28
C THR A 66 5.65 0.84 1.49
N CYS A 67 6.31 0.27 0.48
CA CYS A 67 5.78 -0.83 -0.33
C CYS A 67 6.73 -2.03 -0.29
N TYR A 68 6.70 -2.79 0.82
CA TYR A 68 7.30 -4.12 0.88
C TYR A 68 6.33 -5.15 0.30
N GLU A 69 6.73 -5.79 -0.79
CA GLU A 69 5.99 -6.87 -1.45
C GLU A 69 6.53 -8.22 -1.01
N VAL A 70 5.63 -9.20 -0.84
CA VAL A 70 6.04 -10.56 -0.44
C VAL A 70 6.73 -11.24 -1.61
N LEU A 71 7.95 -11.72 -1.39
CA LEU A 71 8.64 -12.63 -2.29
C LEU A 71 8.25 -14.09 -2.01
N TRP A 72 8.21 -14.46 -0.72
CA TRP A 72 7.99 -15.83 -0.27
C TRP A 72 7.47 -15.86 1.18
N ASN A 73 6.63 -16.86 1.48
CA ASN A 73 6.10 -17.14 2.82
C ASN A 73 7.10 -17.96 3.64
N GLY A 74 8.13 -17.30 4.13
CA GLY A 74 9.09 -17.88 5.06
C GLY A 74 10.20 -16.90 5.39
N PRO A 75 11.25 -17.37 6.09
CA PRO A 75 12.40 -16.54 6.40
C PRO A 75 13.21 -16.19 5.15
N CYS A 76 13.83 -15.00 5.12
CA CYS A 76 14.65 -14.59 3.98
C CYS A 76 15.96 -15.38 3.84
N TYR A 77 16.42 -16.05 4.90
CA TYR A 77 17.63 -16.86 4.87
C TYR A 77 17.41 -18.28 4.31
N ILE A 78 16.16 -18.71 4.15
CA ILE A 78 15.84 -19.95 3.45
C ILE A 78 15.76 -19.60 1.97
N GLN A 79 16.85 -19.88 1.25
CA GLN A 79 16.91 -19.70 -0.19
C GLN A 79 16.25 -20.92 -0.85
N HIS A 80 15.19 -20.68 -1.63
CA HIS A 80 14.50 -21.68 -2.45
C HIS A 80 14.98 -21.60 -3.89
#